data_AF-A0A1C6A8M6-F1
#
_entry.id   AF-A0A1C6A8M6-F1
#
_cell.length_a   1.000
_cell.length_b   1.000
_cell.length_c   1.000
_cell.angle_alpha   90.00
_cell.angle_beta   90.00
_cell.angle_gamma   90.00
#
_symmetry.space_group_name_H-M   'P 1'
#
loop_
_entity.id
_entity.type
_entity.pdbx_description
1 polymer ?
#
loop_
_entity_poly.entity_id
_entity_poly.type
_entity_poly.pdbx_seq_one_letter_code
_entity_poly.pdbx_strand_id
1 'polypeptide(L)'
;MARNDGIDRTVARNQDLETPADVAKVQEHNEREKDSYSNQDIVPERTSLNVHFKAPTDDYVKMFEQMEQDGVISTRGLKPDAVKYGELVFDVNSAYFYNHGGYEFAKQFYADAYKAAAEIVGGEQYILSAVMHADERNRAMSEALGEDVYHYHLHVVYIPVVEKQILWSKRCKDEALRGTVKEVITQVSRSKKWESKPVLGEDGNPMLNAKGKKILKSSYSVL
;
A
#
# COMPACT_ATOMS: atom_id res chain seq x y z
N MET A 1 -17.34 -7.18 26.45
CA MET A 1 -16.32 -7.28 25.38
C MET A 1 -16.99 -7.98 24.21
N ALA A 2 -16.93 -7.43 23.00
CA ALA A 2 -17.44 -8.11 21.82
C ALA A 2 -16.74 -9.47 21.66
N ARG A 3 -17.43 -10.46 21.06
CA ARG A 3 -16.88 -11.80 20.78
C ARG A 3 -15.75 -11.70 19.75
N ASN A 4 -14.56 -11.33 20.22
CA ASN A 4 -13.33 -11.74 19.57
C ASN A 4 -12.95 -13.12 20.14
N ASP A 5 -12.20 -13.93 19.40
CA ASP A 5 -11.46 -15.06 19.98
C ASP A 5 -10.35 -14.61 20.96
N GLY A 6 -10.29 -13.30 21.24
CA GLY A 6 -9.28 -12.63 22.04
C GLY A 6 -8.04 -12.24 21.24
N ILE A 7 -8.03 -12.42 19.92
CA ILE A 7 -6.85 -12.24 19.09
C ILE A 7 -6.99 -10.98 18.23
N ASP A 8 -6.10 -10.01 18.45
CA ASP A 8 -5.96 -8.86 17.58
C ASP A 8 -5.21 -9.28 16.31
N ARG A 9 -5.75 -8.90 15.15
CA ARG A 9 -5.21 -9.32 13.85
C ARG A 9 -5.00 -8.10 12.98
N THR A 10 -3.79 -8.02 12.45
CA THR A 10 -3.37 -7.03 11.45
C THR A 10 -2.90 -7.78 10.21
N VAL A 11 -3.31 -7.30 9.04
CA VAL A 11 -2.87 -7.79 7.75
C VAL A 11 -2.43 -6.60 6.91
N ALA A 12 -1.20 -6.64 6.45
CA ALA A 12 -0.72 -5.76 5.40
C ALA A 12 -0.36 -6.59 4.18
N ARG A 13 -0.96 -6.29 3.03
CA ARG A 13 -0.70 -6.98 1.77
C ARG A 13 -0.34 -5.99 0.67
N ASN A 14 0.42 -6.47 -0.31
CA ASN A 14 0.77 -5.70 -1.49
C ASN A 14 0.27 -6.43 -2.74
N GLN A 15 -0.61 -5.79 -3.49
CA GLN A 15 -1.19 -6.33 -4.71
C GLN A 15 -0.61 -5.62 -5.93
N ASP A 16 -0.18 -6.40 -6.91
CA ASP A 16 0.27 -5.86 -8.19
C ASP A 16 -0.95 -5.51 -9.05
N LEU A 17 -0.94 -4.31 -9.65
CA LEU A 17 -1.95 -3.90 -10.64
C LEU A 17 -1.31 -3.94 -12.03
N GLU A 18 -1.57 -5.04 -12.74
CA GLU A 18 -0.82 -5.39 -13.95
C GLU A 18 -1.24 -4.56 -15.15
N THR A 19 -2.54 -4.26 -15.27
CA THR A 19 -3.11 -3.59 -16.44
C THR A 19 -3.74 -2.24 -16.10
N PRO A 20 -3.84 -1.30 -17.05
CA PRO A 20 -4.59 -0.05 -16.86
C PRO A 20 -6.05 -0.28 -16.46
N ALA A 21 -6.66 -1.38 -16.91
CA ALA A 21 -8.03 -1.74 -16.54
C ALA A 21 -8.14 -2.16 -15.07
N ASP A 22 -7.12 -2.82 -14.52
CA ASP A 22 -7.08 -3.16 -13.09
C ASP A 22 -6.88 -1.90 -12.25
N VAL A 23 -6.02 -0.99 -12.70
CA VAL A 23 -5.81 0.32 -12.06
C VAL A 23 -7.10 1.12 -12.02
N ALA A 24 -7.84 1.20 -13.12
CA ALA A 24 -9.13 1.88 -13.17
C ALA A 24 -10.16 1.25 -12.22
N LYS A 25 -10.27 -0.09 -12.18
CA LYS A 25 -11.19 -0.76 -11.24
C LYS A 25 -10.85 -0.46 -9.78
N VAL A 26 -9.56 -0.41 -9.44
CA VAL A 26 -9.11 -0.06 -8.10
C VAL A 26 -9.45 1.40 -7.78
N GLN A 27 -9.20 2.33 -8.71
CA GLN A 27 -9.62 3.73 -8.54
C GLN A 27 -11.12 3.84 -8.31
N GLU A 28 -11.93 3.26 -9.19
CA GLU A 28 -13.39 3.33 -9.10
C GLU A 28 -13.91 2.75 -7.77
N HIS A 29 -13.20 1.77 -7.19
CA HIS A 29 -13.48 1.23 -5.87
C HIS A 29 -13.05 2.20 -4.76
N ASN A 30 -11.79 2.61 -4.73
CA ASN A 30 -11.18 3.41 -3.68
C ASN A 30 -11.80 4.81 -3.58
N GLU A 31 -12.05 5.43 -4.73
CA GLU A 31 -12.59 6.79 -4.83
C GLU A 31 -14.11 6.82 -4.87
N ARG A 32 -14.76 5.65 -4.74
CA ARG A 32 -16.22 5.49 -4.73
C ARG A 32 -16.92 6.11 -5.95
N GLU A 33 -16.36 5.92 -7.16
CA GLU A 33 -16.84 6.54 -8.41
C GLU A 33 -18.00 5.80 -9.11
N LYS A 34 -18.41 4.62 -8.63
CA LYS A 34 -19.53 3.86 -9.22
C LYS A 34 -20.84 4.17 -8.52
N ASP A 35 -21.91 4.17 -9.31
CA ASP A 35 -23.27 4.20 -8.79
C ASP A 35 -23.65 2.93 -8.01
N SER A 36 -22.96 1.81 -8.26
CA SER A 36 -23.24 0.54 -7.59
C SER A 36 -22.00 -0.35 -7.43
N TYR A 37 -22.00 -1.12 -6.35
CA TYR A 37 -20.93 -2.05 -5.99
C TYR A 37 -21.49 -3.45 -5.74
N SER A 38 -20.71 -4.48 -6.07
CA SER A 38 -21.04 -5.87 -5.74
C SER A 38 -20.92 -6.14 -4.24
N ASN A 39 -20.06 -5.38 -3.54
CA ASN A 39 -19.95 -5.43 -2.09
C ASN A 39 -21.20 -4.78 -1.47
N GLN A 40 -22.10 -5.63 -0.96
CA GLN A 40 -23.33 -5.18 -0.31
C GLN A 40 -23.10 -4.61 1.10
N ASP A 41 -21.86 -4.62 1.58
CA ASP A 41 -21.50 -4.06 2.89
C ASP A 41 -21.17 -2.57 2.82
N ILE A 42 -20.95 -2.00 1.63
CA ILE A 42 -20.78 -0.57 1.45
C ILE A 42 -22.11 0.14 1.77
N VAL A 43 -22.06 1.12 2.67
CA VAL A 43 -23.18 1.97 3.09
C VAL A 43 -22.97 3.37 2.51
N PRO A 44 -23.64 3.73 1.40
CA PRO A 44 -23.39 4.99 0.67
C PRO A 44 -23.53 6.24 1.54
N GLU A 45 -24.44 6.23 2.51
CA GLU A 45 -24.68 7.34 3.43
C GLU A 45 -23.45 7.65 4.31
N ARG A 46 -22.52 6.69 4.42
CA ARG A 46 -21.29 6.80 5.21
C ARG A 46 -20.04 7.04 4.37
N THR A 47 -20.11 7.08 3.04
CA THR A 47 -18.94 7.33 2.19
C THR A 47 -18.23 8.64 2.53
N SER A 48 -18.95 9.65 3.03
CA SER A 48 -18.38 10.90 3.55
C SER A 48 -17.47 10.74 4.79
N LEU A 49 -17.48 9.57 5.42
CA LEU A 49 -16.60 9.20 6.54
C LEU A 49 -15.32 8.49 6.08
N ASN A 50 -15.18 8.19 4.79
CA ASN A 50 -13.90 7.75 4.27
C ASN A 50 -12.88 8.89 4.43
N VAL A 51 -11.63 8.55 4.73
CA VAL A 51 -10.59 9.54 5.00
C VAL A 51 -9.46 9.39 4.01
N HIS A 52 -9.33 10.38 3.14
CA HIS A 52 -8.15 10.53 2.28
C HIS A 52 -7.00 11.12 3.09
N PHE A 53 -5.95 10.33 3.30
CA PHE A 53 -4.66 10.86 3.73
C PHE A 53 -3.90 11.48 2.55
N LYS A 54 -4.17 10.97 1.35
CA LYS A 54 -3.79 11.59 0.08
C LYS A 54 -4.89 11.35 -0.95
N ALA A 55 -5.58 12.41 -1.35
CA ALA A 55 -6.53 12.35 -2.45
C ALA A 55 -5.77 12.34 -3.79
N PRO A 56 -6.25 11.59 -4.79
CA PRO A 56 -5.70 11.69 -6.13
C PRO A 56 -6.00 13.06 -6.74
N THR A 57 -5.09 13.54 -7.59
CA THR A 57 -5.27 14.82 -8.30
C THR A 57 -5.93 14.66 -9.67
N ASP A 58 -5.94 13.43 -10.21
CA ASP A 58 -6.58 13.02 -11.46
C ASP A 58 -6.70 11.48 -11.46
N ASP A 59 -7.14 10.89 -12.57
CA ASP A 59 -7.10 9.44 -12.77
C ASP A 59 -5.68 8.89 -12.52
N TYR A 60 -5.58 7.74 -11.84
CA TYR A 60 -4.30 7.15 -11.44
C TYR A 60 -3.37 6.92 -12.65
N VAL A 61 -3.93 6.54 -13.81
CA VAL A 61 -3.18 6.37 -15.05
C VAL A 61 -2.64 7.71 -15.57
N LYS A 62 -3.44 8.77 -15.54
CA LYS A 62 -2.99 10.11 -15.95
C LYS A 62 -1.95 10.69 -15.00
N MET A 63 -2.10 10.47 -13.69
CA MET A 63 -1.09 10.85 -12.71
C MET A 63 0.26 10.17 -13.00
N PHE A 64 0.26 8.88 -13.34
CA PHE A 64 1.47 8.17 -13.75
C PHE A 64 2.10 8.79 -15.01
N GLU A 65 1.28 9.03 -16.05
CA GLU A 65 1.75 9.64 -17.29
C GLU A 65 2.34 11.03 -17.06
N GLN A 66 1.72 11.82 -16.19
CA GLN A 66 2.23 13.13 -15.79
C GLN A 66 3.57 13.01 -15.05
N MET A 67 3.69 12.09 -14.10
CA MET A 67 4.95 11.86 -13.38
C MET A 67 6.08 11.40 -14.30
N GLU A 68 5.77 10.62 -15.33
CA GLU A 68 6.73 10.25 -16.37
C GLU A 68 7.15 11.45 -17.21
N GLN A 69 6.19 12.27 -17.65
CA GLN A 69 6.44 13.49 -18.43
C GLN A 69 7.29 14.51 -17.66
N ASP A 70 7.03 14.66 -16.36
CA ASP A 70 7.77 15.55 -15.47
C ASP A 70 9.15 15.01 -15.06
N GLY A 71 9.48 13.77 -15.45
CA GLY A 71 10.75 13.13 -15.12
C GLY A 71 10.88 12.72 -13.64
N VAL A 72 9.79 12.72 -12.88
CA VAL A 72 9.75 12.23 -11.48
C VAL A 72 10.04 10.73 -11.44
N ILE A 73 9.55 10.01 -12.46
CA ILE A 73 9.79 8.58 -12.68
C ILE A 73 10.24 8.34 -14.12
N SER A 74 10.90 7.21 -14.35
CA SER A 74 11.33 6.79 -15.69
C SER A 74 10.87 5.36 -15.98
N THR A 75 10.19 5.18 -17.11
CA THR A 75 9.83 3.86 -17.66
C THR A 75 10.87 3.32 -18.65
N ARG A 76 11.97 4.05 -18.87
CA ARG A 76 12.99 3.71 -19.85
C ARG A 76 13.48 2.27 -19.70
N GLY A 77 13.35 1.48 -20.76
CA GLY A 77 13.79 0.09 -20.81
C GLY A 77 12.91 -0.88 -20.02
N LEU A 78 11.71 -0.46 -19.60
CA LEU A 78 10.69 -1.39 -19.13
C LEU A 78 10.14 -2.22 -20.27
N LYS A 79 9.84 -3.48 -19.96
CA LYS A 79 9.10 -4.34 -20.86
C LYS A 79 7.62 -3.89 -20.90
N PRO A 80 6.91 -4.17 -21.99
CA PRO A 80 5.48 -3.84 -22.10
C PRO A 80 4.62 -4.45 -20.99
N ASP A 81 4.99 -5.62 -20.48
CA ASP A 81 4.32 -6.39 -19.43
C ASP A 81 4.83 -6.08 -18.01
N ALA A 82 5.67 -5.06 -17.83
CA ALA A 82 6.17 -4.70 -16.52
C ALA A 82 5.04 -4.14 -15.65
N VAL A 83 4.93 -4.63 -14.40
CA VAL A 83 4.03 -4.07 -13.38
C VAL A 83 4.47 -2.65 -13.04
N LYS A 84 3.55 -1.69 -13.22
CA LYS A 84 3.79 -0.25 -13.04
C LYS A 84 3.17 0.34 -11.78
N TYR A 85 2.31 -0.41 -11.11
CA TYR A 85 1.54 0.05 -9.95
C TYR A 85 1.44 -1.05 -8.92
N GLY A 86 1.32 -0.67 -7.66
CA GLY A 86 0.94 -1.56 -6.57
C GLY A 86 -0.10 -0.92 -5.67
N GLU A 87 -0.83 -1.76 -4.95
CA GLU A 87 -1.74 -1.35 -3.89
C GLU A 87 -1.33 -2.02 -2.58
N LEU A 88 -0.96 -1.20 -1.60
CA LEU A 88 -0.83 -1.64 -0.23
C LEU A 88 -2.19 -1.57 0.45
N VAL A 89 -2.63 -2.68 1.03
CA VAL A 89 -3.86 -2.73 1.84
C VAL A 89 -3.48 -3.06 3.27
N PHE A 90 -3.83 -2.16 4.18
CA PHE A 90 -3.67 -2.33 5.62
C PHE A 90 -5.03 -2.55 6.26
N ASP A 91 -5.21 -3.73 6.85
CA ASP A 91 -6.48 -4.23 7.37
C ASP A 91 -6.28 -4.66 8.83
N VAL A 92 -7.22 -4.27 9.69
CA VAL A 92 -7.25 -4.68 11.09
C VAL A 92 -8.67 -5.13 11.42
N ASN A 93 -8.80 -6.22 12.17
CA ASN A 93 -10.10 -6.76 12.52
C ASN A 93 -10.99 -5.72 13.25
N SER A 94 -12.27 -5.61 12.87
CA SER A 94 -13.19 -4.60 13.40
C SER A 94 -13.28 -4.59 14.94
N ALA A 95 -13.14 -5.76 15.58
CA ALA A 95 -13.15 -5.88 17.03
C ALA A 95 -12.04 -5.07 17.70
N TYR A 96 -10.86 -4.94 17.07
CA TYR A 96 -9.76 -4.13 17.61
C TYR A 96 -10.20 -2.68 17.74
N PHE A 97 -10.61 -2.03 16.64
CA PHE A 97 -11.02 -0.63 16.68
C PHE A 97 -12.26 -0.42 17.56
N TYR A 98 -13.25 -1.31 17.48
CA TYR A 98 -14.44 -1.23 18.32
C TYR A 98 -14.09 -1.15 19.82
N ASN A 99 -13.12 -1.94 20.28
CA ASN A 99 -12.70 -1.95 21.68
C ASN A 99 -11.72 -0.83 22.08
N HIS A 100 -11.12 -0.11 21.12
CA HIS A 100 -10.02 0.84 21.36
C HIS A 100 -10.32 2.28 20.93
N GLY A 101 -11.60 2.65 20.79
CA GLY A 101 -12.02 4.04 20.51
C GLY A 101 -12.69 4.25 19.15
N GLY A 102 -12.93 3.18 18.40
CA GLY A 102 -13.71 3.19 17.17
C GLY A 102 -13.09 4.04 16.06
N TYR A 103 -13.94 4.82 15.39
CA TYR A 103 -13.60 5.58 14.19
C TYR A 103 -12.45 6.58 14.39
N GLU A 104 -12.46 7.38 15.47
CA GLU A 104 -11.39 8.37 15.69
C GLU A 104 -10.04 7.71 15.98
N PHE A 105 -10.04 6.57 16.68
CA PHE A 105 -8.81 5.80 16.86
C PHE A 105 -8.33 5.19 15.55
N ALA A 106 -9.23 4.64 14.72
CA ALA A 106 -8.88 4.13 13.40
C ALA A 106 -8.26 5.22 12.50
N LYS A 107 -8.81 6.44 12.49
CA LYS A 107 -8.22 7.57 11.75
C LYS A 107 -6.78 7.85 12.14
N GLN A 108 -6.49 7.91 13.44
CA GLN A 108 -5.14 8.14 13.93
C GLN A 108 -4.22 6.97 13.58
N PHE A 109 -4.68 5.74 13.79
CA PHE A 109 -3.93 4.53 13.45
C PHE A 109 -3.55 4.49 11.96
N TYR A 110 -4.51 4.74 11.07
CA TYR A 110 -4.24 4.71 9.63
C TYR A 110 -3.48 5.93 9.13
N ALA A 111 -3.52 7.08 9.82
CA ALA A 111 -2.61 8.19 9.55
C ALA A 111 -1.14 7.80 9.79
N ASP A 112 -0.88 7.00 10.84
CA ASP A 112 0.47 6.49 11.11
C ASP A 112 0.86 5.35 10.17
N ALA A 113 -0.08 4.48 9.79
CA ALA A 113 0.13 3.47 8.75
C ALA A 113 0.45 4.13 7.38
N TYR A 114 -0.19 5.25 7.05
CA TYR A 114 0.10 6.02 5.84
C TYR A 114 1.53 6.57 5.81
N LYS A 115 2.03 7.11 6.93
CA LYS A 115 3.44 7.54 7.06
C LYS A 115 4.40 6.37 6.82
N ALA A 116 4.12 5.22 7.42
CA ALA A 116 4.91 4.01 7.19
C ALA A 116 4.85 3.56 5.72
N ALA A 117 3.69 3.65 5.07
CA ALA A 117 3.55 3.34 3.65
C ALA A 117 4.42 4.27 2.78
N ALA A 118 4.45 5.57 3.06
CA ALA A 118 5.31 6.53 2.36
C ALA A 118 6.80 6.17 2.47
N GLU A 119 7.26 5.76 3.66
CA GLU A 119 8.63 5.27 3.86
C GLU A 119 8.92 3.98 3.06
N ILE A 120 8.00 3.03 3.10
CA ILE A 120 8.13 1.73 2.40
C ILE A 120 8.27 1.91 0.89
N VAL A 121 7.41 2.74 0.29
CA VAL A 121 7.42 2.98 -1.16
C VAL A 121 8.61 3.85 -1.57
N GLY A 122 9.15 4.66 -0.65
CA GLY A 122 10.35 5.47 -0.83
C GLY A 122 10.07 6.96 -1.03
N GLY A 123 8.87 7.43 -0.68
CA GLY A 123 8.47 8.83 -0.75
C GLY A 123 6.99 9.00 -1.07
N GLU A 124 6.36 9.99 -0.44
CA GLU A 124 4.95 10.35 -0.66
C GLU A 124 4.65 10.73 -2.11
N GLN A 125 5.63 11.28 -2.83
CA GLN A 125 5.50 11.62 -4.26
C GLN A 125 5.20 10.41 -5.14
N TYR A 126 5.49 9.18 -4.69
CA TYR A 126 5.20 7.95 -5.45
C TYR A 126 3.85 7.33 -5.10
N ILE A 127 3.11 7.90 -4.13
CA ILE A 127 1.75 7.49 -3.80
C ILE A 127 0.78 8.28 -4.67
N LEU A 128 -0.14 7.60 -5.34
CA LEU A 128 -1.19 8.20 -6.16
C LEU A 128 -2.41 8.56 -5.31
N SER A 129 -2.83 7.64 -4.44
CA SER A 129 -3.94 7.83 -3.50
C SER A 129 -3.69 7.03 -2.23
N ALA A 130 -4.22 7.53 -1.11
CA ALA A 130 -4.29 6.83 0.16
C ALA A 130 -5.61 7.16 0.86
N VAL A 131 -6.51 6.17 0.94
CA VAL A 131 -7.86 6.32 1.48
C VAL A 131 -8.20 5.22 2.48
N MET A 132 -8.65 5.63 3.66
CA MET A 132 -9.28 4.75 4.64
C MET A 132 -10.77 4.64 4.33
N HIS A 133 -11.25 3.42 4.07
CA HIS A 133 -12.68 3.15 4.01
C HIS A 133 -13.26 2.99 5.41
N ALA A 134 -14.42 3.62 5.64
CA ALA A 134 -15.18 3.61 6.89
C ALA A 134 -16.70 3.44 6.67
N ASP A 135 -17.05 3.10 5.44
CA ASP A 135 -18.40 2.91 4.94
C ASP A 135 -18.78 1.43 4.79
N GLU A 136 -17.88 0.49 5.08
CA GLU A 136 -18.14 -0.94 4.94
C GLU A 136 -18.63 -1.56 6.27
N ARG A 137 -19.85 -2.08 6.28
CA ARG A 137 -20.48 -2.68 7.47
C ARG A 137 -19.98 -4.10 7.70
N ASN A 138 -19.52 -4.39 8.91
CA ASN A 138 -19.27 -5.76 9.34
C ASN A 138 -20.58 -6.42 9.79
N ARG A 139 -21.29 -7.09 8.88
CA ARG A 139 -22.60 -7.70 9.16
C ARG A 139 -22.54 -8.70 10.31
N ALA A 140 -21.57 -9.60 10.30
CA ALA A 140 -21.45 -10.65 11.30
C ALA A 140 -21.30 -10.07 12.72
N MET A 141 -20.47 -9.05 12.88
CA MET A 141 -20.29 -8.39 14.17
C MET A 141 -21.49 -7.51 14.53
N SER A 142 -22.12 -6.86 13.55
CA SER A 142 -23.31 -6.05 13.76
C SER A 142 -24.48 -6.87 14.27
N GLU A 143 -24.75 -8.02 13.63
CA GLU A 143 -25.78 -8.99 14.03
C GLU A 143 -25.50 -9.56 15.42
N ALA A 144 -24.24 -9.87 15.73
CA ALA A 144 -23.86 -10.44 17.02
C ALA A 144 -24.02 -9.45 18.19
N LEU A 145 -23.88 -8.14 17.95
CA LEU A 145 -23.98 -7.09 18.97
C LEU A 145 -25.34 -6.38 19.00
N GLY A 146 -26.14 -6.51 17.94
CA GLY A 146 -27.41 -5.79 17.80
C GLY A 146 -27.25 -4.30 17.54
N GLU A 147 -26.09 -3.87 17.05
CA GLU A 147 -25.78 -2.49 16.66
C GLU A 147 -24.90 -2.46 15.41
N ASP A 148 -24.89 -1.34 14.68
CA ASP A 148 -24.08 -1.23 13.47
C ASP A 148 -22.59 -1.14 13.81
N VAL A 149 -21.80 -2.09 13.29
CA VAL A 149 -20.33 -2.09 13.37
C VAL A 149 -19.74 -1.96 11.98
N TYR A 150 -18.81 -1.04 11.82
CA TYR A 150 -18.12 -0.78 10.56
C TYR A 150 -16.69 -1.34 10.60
N HIS A 151 -16.22 -1.76 9.44
CA HIS A 151 -14.87 -2.21 9.20
C HIS A 151 -14.05 -1.07 8.60
N TYR A 152 -12.81 -0.94 9.07
CA TYR A 152 -11.88 0.09 8.66
C TYR A 152 -10.65 -0.58 8.05
N HIS A 153 -10.23 -0.11 6.89
CA HIS A 153 -8.99 -0.51 6.23
C HIS A 153 -8.49 0.62 5.35
N LEU A 154 -7.19 0.62 5.06
CA LEU A 154 -6.52 1.64 4.27
C LEU A 154 -6.00 1.02 2.96
N HIS A 155 -6.38 1.62 1.84
CA HIS A 155 -5.78 1.38 0.54
C HIS A 155 -4.75 2.46 0.23
N VAL A 156 -3.56 2.09 -0.22
CA VAL A 156 -2.51 3.00 -0.68
C VAL A 156 -2.03 2.55 -2.05
N VAL A 157 -2.43 3.28 -3.09
CA VAL A 157 -2.03 3.02 -4.47
C VAL A 157 -0.75 3.79 -4.76
N TYR A 158 0.27 3.10 -5.29
CA TYR A 158 1.60 3.67 -5.47
C TYR A 158 2.31 3.16 -6.73
N ILE A 159 3.34 3.89 -7.15
CA ILE A 159 4.25 3.52 -8.23
C ILE A 159 5.51 2.90 -7.62
N PRO A 160 5.83 1.62 -7.87
CA PRO A 160 7.04 1.01 -7.35
C PRO A 160 8.26 1.56 -8.09
N VAL A 161 9.23 2.09 -7.34
CA VAL A 161 10.45 2.70 -7.91
C VAL A 161 11.73 2.17 -7.26
N VAL A 162 12.82 2.24 -8.03
CA VAL A 162 14.19 2.02 -7.56
C VAL A 162 15.11 3.09 -8.13
N GLU A 163 16.12 3.47 -7.36
CA GLU A 163 17.21 4.26 -7.90
C GLU A 163 18.07 3.39 -8.83
N LYS A 164 18.34 3.87 -10.05
CA LYS A 164 19.17 3.17 -11.02
C LYS A 164 20.22 4.08 -11.61
N GLN A 165 21.46 3.63 -11.52
CA GLN A 165 22.57 4.24 -12.22
C GLN A 165 22.60 3.77 -13.67
N ILE A 166 22.53 4.72 -14.61
CA ILE A 166 22.76 4.48 -16.03
C ILE A 166 24.23 4.77 -16.29
N LEU A 167 24.97 3.77 -16.79
CA LEU A 167 26.39 3.88 -17.06
C LEU A 167 26.66 4.33 -18.50
N TRP A 168 27.79 5.00 -18.72
CA TRP A 168 28.28 5.26 -20.07
C TRP A 168 28.55 3.94 -20.81
N SER A 169 28.07 3.86 -22.05
CA SER A 169 28.20 2.64 -22.84
C SER A 169 29.66 2.33 -23.16
N LYS A 170 29.95 1.04 -23.41
CA LYS A 170 31.26 0.59 -23.89
C LYS A 170 31.66 1.21 -25.24
N ARG A 171 30.69 1.79 -25.97
CA ARG A 171 30.90 2.48 -27.26
C ARG A 171 31.12 3.99 -27.10
N CYS A 172 31.19 4.53 -25.88
CA CYS A 172 31.50 5.95 -25.66
C CYS A 172 32.86 6.29 -26.30
N LYS A 173 32.95 7.42 -27.01
CA LYS A 173 34.20 7.84 -27.66
C LYS A 173 35.28 8.18 -26.64
N ASP A 174 34.89 8.84 -25.56
CA ASP A 174 35.78 9.09 -24.42
C ASP A 174 35.95 7.81 -23.62
N GLU A 175 37.18 7.30 -23.58
CA GLU A 175 37.50 6.05 -22.91
C GLU A 175 37.43 6.18 -21.39
N ALA A 176 37.73 7.37 -20.84
CA ALA A 176 37.72 7.62 -19.40
C ALA A 176 36.30 7.57 -18.82
N LEU A 177 35.28 7.83 -19.63
CA LEU A 177 33.89 7.82 -19.21
C LEU A 177 33.27 6.41 -19.21
N ARG A 178 33.78 5.45 -19.99
CA ARG A 178 33.15 4.13 -20.17
C ARG A 178 32.97 3.41 -18.83
N GLY A 179 31.74 2.95 -18.55
CA GLY A 179 31.43 2.23 -17.30
C GLY A 179 31.27 3.12 -16.06
N THR A 180 31.55 4.42 -16.17
CA THR A 180 31.22 5.39 -15.11
C THR A 180 29.74 5.76 -15.15
N VAL A 181 29.23 6.29 -14.03
CA VAL A 181 27.83 6.73 -13.93
C VAL A 181 27.61 7.94 -14.83
N LYS A 182 26.68 7.78 -15.78
CA LYS A 182 26.24 8.86 -16.68
C LYS A 182 25.12 9.68 -16.05
N GLU A 183 24.14 9.00 -15.48
CA GLU A 183 22.99 9.62 -14.81
C GLU A 183 22.41 8.64 -13.80
N VAL A 184 21.70 9.17 -12.80
CA VAL A 184 20.91 8.39 -11.84
C VAL A 184 19.45 8.71 -12.10
N ILE A 185 18.64 7.67 -12.29
CA ILE A 185 17.21 7.81 -12.57
C ILE A 185 16.37 7.10 -11.51
N THR A 186 15.18 7.62 -11.26
CA THR A 186 14.13 6.92 -10.52
C THR A 186 13.40 5.99 -11.48
N GLN A 187 13.85 4.74 -11.60
CA GLN A 187 13.22 3.78 -12.51
C GLN A 187 11.98 3.17 -11.87
N VAL A 188 10.85 3.16 -12.59
CA VAL A 188 9.71 2.33 -12.21
C VAL A 188 10.14 0.86 -12.21
N SER A 189 10.00 0.17 -11.08
CA SER A 189 10.43 -1.22 -10.95
C SER A 189 9.81 -1.91 -9.75
N ARG A 190 9.20 -3.07 -10.01
CA ARG A 190 8.72 -3.99 -8.98
C ARG A 190 9.83 -4.82 -8.30
N SER A 191 11.10 -4.61 -8.68
CA SER A 191 12.24 -5.39 -8.18
C SER A 191 12.66 -5.05 -6.75
N LYS A 192 12.19 -3.92 -6.19
CA LYS A 192 12.47 -3.53 -4.80
C LYS A 192 11.95 -4.61 -3.86
N LYS A 193 12.87 -5.33 -3.23
CA LYS A 193 12.56 -6.25 -2.14
C LYS A 193 12.59 -5.45 -0.85
N TRP A 194 11.47 -5.43 -0.13
CA TRP A 194 11.43 -4.84 1.21
C TRP A 194 12.08 -5.79 2.21
N GLU A 195 12.86 -5.23 3.11
CA GLU A 195 13.49 -6.01 4.17
C GLU A 195 12.41 -6.56 5.11
N SER A 196 12.37 -7.88 5.28
CA SER A 196 11.54 -8.48 6.33
C SER A 196 12.32 -8.48 7.64
N LYS A 197 11.75 -7.82 8.65
CA LYS A 197 12.33 -7.77 10.00
C LYS A 197 12.19 -9.14 10.68
N PRO A 198 13.13 -9.54 11.55
CA PRO A 198 12.98 -10.75 12.35
C PRO A 198 11.82 -10.62 13.33
N VAL A 199 11.16 -11.74 13.64
CA VAL A 199 10.27 -11.86 14.80
C VAL A 199 11.12 -11.73 16.05
N LEU A 200 10.74 -10.83 16.95
CA LEU A 200 11.41 -10.64 18.23
C LEU A 200 10.70 -11.48 19.30
N GLY A 201 11.47 -12.10 20.20
CA GLY A 201 10.95 -12.73 21.40
C GLY A 201 10.59 -11.70 22.47
N GLU A 202 10.05 -12.17 23.60
CA GLU A 202 9.70 -11.32 24.76
C GLU A 202 10.90 -10.56 25.34
N ASP A 203 12.12 -11.04 25.10
CA ASP A 203 13.39 -10.44 25.49
C ASP A 203 13.91 -9.38 24.48
N GLY A 204 13.18 -9.16 23.40
CA GLY A 204 13.57 -8.26 22.30
C GLY A 204 14.59 -8.85 21.32
N ASN A 205 15.01 -10.12 21.48
CA ASN A 205 15.98 -10.75 20.59
C ASN A 205 15.31 -11.48 19.41
N PRO A 206 15.97 -11.55 18.22
CA PRO A 206 15.46 -12.29 17.08
C PRO A 206 15.24 -13.78 17.38
N MET A 207 14.01 -14.27 17.19
CA MET A 207 13.70 -15.69 17.28
C MET A 207 14.40 -16.48 16.16
N LEU A 208 14.90 -17.68 16.48
CA LEU A 208 15.57 -18.58 15.55
C LEU A 208 14.74 -19.85 15.33
N ASN A 209 14.75 -20.38 14.11
CA ASN A 209 14.14 -21.67 13.82
C ASN A 209 15.04 -22.84 14.27
N ALA A 210 14.54 -24.08 14.15
CA ALA A 210 15.28 -25.29 14.51
C ALA A 210 16.63 -25.47 13.77
N LYS A 211 16.90 -24.69 12.73
CA LYS A 211 18.17 -24.68 11.96
C LYS A 211 19.06 -23.47 12.31
N GLY A 212 18.74 -22.70 13.35
CA GLY A 212 19.50 -21.53 13.78
C GLY A 212 19.31 -20.29 12.89
N LYS A 213 18.34 -20.27 11.96
CA LYS A 213 18.06 -19.12 11.09
C LYS A 213 17.00 -18.22 11.73
N LYS A 214 17.17 -16.90 11.64
CA LYS A 214 16.17 -15.91 12.09
C LYS A 214 14.81 -16.20 11.45
N ILE A 215 13.79 -16.30 12.29
CA ILE A 215 12.39 -16.33 11.88
C ILE A 215 12.04 -14.91 11.46
N LEU A 216 11.66 -14.74 10.20
CA LEU A 216 11.27 -13.45 9.67
C LEU A 216 9.79 -13.23 9.89
N LYS A 217 9.38 -11.99 10.19
CA LYS A 217 7.97 -11.61 10.18
C LYS A 217 7.40 -12.00 8.81
N SER A 218 6.33 -12.79 8.80
CA SER A 218 5.68 -13.13 7.53
C SER A 218 5.25 -11.82 6.86
N SER A 219 5.29 -11.77 5.53
CA SER A 219 5.01 -10.55 4.74
C SER A 219 3.62 -9.94 4.98
N TYR A 220 2.77 -10.60 5.76
CA TYR A 220 1.45 -10.14 6.18
C TYR A 220 1.45 -9.29 7.46
N SER A 221 2.56 -9.17 8.20
CA SER A 221 2.66 -8.32 9.39
C SER A 221 3.67 -7.19 9.16
N VAL A 222 3.25 -6.15 8.44
CA VAL A 222 4.07 -4.93 8.24
C VAL A 222 3.93 -3.98 9.44
N LEU A 223 2.95 -4.24 10.31
CA LEU A 223 2.71 -3.57 11.59
C LEU A 223 3.13 -4.54 12.72
#